data_AF-A0A1F3MMV9-F1
#
_entry.id   AF-A0A1F3MMV9-F1
#
_cell.length_a   1.000
_cell.length_b   1.000
_cell.length_c   1.000
_cell.angle_alpha   90.00
_cell.angle_beta   90.00
_cell.angle_gamma   90.00
#
_symmetry.space_group_name_H-M   'P 1'
#
loop_
_entity.id
_entity.type
_entity.pdbx_description
1 polymer ?
#
loop_
_entity_poly.entity_id
_entity_poly.type
_entity_poly.pdbx_seq_one_letter_code
_entity_poly.pdbx_strand_id
1 'polypeptide(L)'
;MRYNWGKTSNHKPQITNNNYQISSNNQKTIKQTAMGQLNDLEERTFQFSKRVALFVKGLIKDIPNVEYGKQVVRSSGSVGANYIEANEALSKKDFVMRIKICRKEAEELKKIMSAILIKSQ
;
A
#
# COMPACT_ATOMS: atom_id res chain seq x y z
N MET A 1 33.96 7.55 66.09
CA MET A 1 34.71 8.54 65.29
C MET A 1 33.73 9.55 64.73
N ARG A 2 33.87 10.83 65.12
CA ARG A 2 33.19 12.01 64.54
C ARG A 2 33.75 12.20 63.11
N TYR A 3 33.08 12.72 62.07
CA TYR A 3 32.43 14.02 61.83
C TYR A 3 31.76 13.92 60.42
N ASN A 4 30.91 14.80 59.87
CA ASN A 4 30.51 16.16 60.21
C ASN A 4 29.14 16.49 59.60
N TRP A 5 28.41 17.36 60.29
CA TRP A 5 27.10 17.94 59.97
C TRP A 5 27.32 19.42 59.57
N GLY A 6 26.44 20.01 58.76
CA GLY A 6 26.27 21.49 58.70
C GLY A 6 26.33 22.14 57.31
N LYS A 7 25.16 22.47 56.74
CA LYS A 7 24.61 23.84 56.50
C LYS A 7 25.61 24.83 55.84
N THR A 8 25.37 25.39 54.65
CA THR A 8 24.39 26.44 54.28
C THR A 8 24.56 26.70 52.75
N SER A 9 23.58 27.12 51.95
CA SER A 9 23.07 28.50 51.87
C SER A 9 21.89 28.59 50.89
N ASN A 10 21.01 29.56 51.14
CA ASN A 10 19.77 29.84 50.42
C ASN A 10 20.02 30.54 49.06
N HIS A 11 19.38 30.06 47.98
CA HIS A 11 18.97 30.96 46.89
C HIS A 11 17.68 30.52 46.18
N LYS A 12 16.86 31.53 45.86
CA LYS A 12 15.47 31.52 45.38
C LYS A 12 15.28 30.77 44.05
N PRO A 13 14.05 30.33 43.72
CA PRO A 13 13.80 29.42 42.61
C PRO A 13 13.93 30.16 41.27
N GLN A 14 14.71 29.58 40.36
CA GLN A 14 14.70 29.90 38.94
C GLN A 14 14.00 28.77 38.21
N ILE A 15 12.96 29.12 37.44
CA ILE A 15 12.20 28.22 36.59
C ILE A 15 13.11 27.83 35.42
N THR A 16 13.47 26.56 35.31
CA THR A 16 14.03 26.00 34.08
C THR A 16 13.32 24.70 33.75
N ASN A 17 12.69 24.68 32.57
CA ASN A 17 11.88 23.59 32.05
C ASN A 17 12.62 22.25 32.08
N ASN A 18 12.07 21.30 32.82
CA ASN A 18 12.53 19.93 32.83
C ASN A 18 12.08 19.19 31.55
N ASN A 19 13.10 18.77 30.82
CA ASN A 19 13.25 17.46 30.19
C ASN A 19 12.35 17.09 29.01
N TYR A 20 12.95 17.28 27.83
CA TYR A 20 13.00 16.33 26.73
C TYR A 20 12.50 14.91 27.08
N GLN A 21 11.41 14.49 26.43
CA GLN A 21 11.49 13.41 25.44
C GLN A 21 10.67 13.80 24.21
N ILE A 22 11.37 14.20 23.15
CA ILE A 22 10.82 14.24 21.79
C ILE A 22 10.79 12.79 21.33
N SER A 23 9.63 12.14 21.35
CA SER A 23 9.46 10.89 20.60
C SER A 23 9.48 11.23 19.11
N SER A 24 10.59 10.91 18.49
CA SER A 24 10.93 11.04 17.08
C SER A 24 10.09 10.13 16.19
N ASN A 25 8.77 10.37 16.05
CA ASN A 25 7.93 9.55 15.16
C ASN A 25 6.95 10.29 14.25
N ASN A 26 6.91 11.63 14.24
CA ASN A 26 5.93 12.37 13.42
C ASN A 26 6.47 13.05 12.14
N GLN A 27 7.70 12.74 11.72
CA GLN A 27 8.24 13.27 10.44
C GLN A 27 7.91 12.41 9.21
N LYS A 28 7.36 11.19 9.37
CA LYS A 28 7.00 10.33 8.22
C LYS A 28 5.67 10.71 7.56
N THR A 29 4.80 11.44 8.24
CA THR A 29 3.45 11.73 7.74
C THR A 29 3.37 12.94 6.81
N ILE A 30 4.36 13.85 6.84
CA ILE A 30 4.24 15.16 6.14
C ILE A 30 4.97 15.21 4.78
N LYS A 31 5.84 14.23 4.46
CA LYS A 31 6.48 14.19 3.12
C LYS A 31 5.64 13.58 2.00
N GLN A 32 4.44 13.05 2.29
CA GLN A 32 3.66 12.31 1.31
C GLN A 32 2.63 13.16 0.54
N THR A 33 2.47 14.44 0.86
CA THR A 33 1.37 15.27 0.32
C THR A 33 1.78 16.26 -0.79
N ALA A 34 3.02 16.23 -1.29
CA ALA A 34 3.48 17.27 -2.24
C ALA A 34 4.24 16.77 -3.49
N MET A 35 4.29 15.47 -3.75
CA MET A 35 4.88 14.90 -4.97
C MET A 35 4.06 13.70 -5.46
N GLY A 36 3.35 13.83 -6.58
CA GLY A 36 3.03 12.65 -7.41
C GLY A 36 1.58 12.49 -7.87
N GLN A 37 1.11 13.36 -8.77
CA GLN A 37 -0.04 13.03 -9.63
C GLN A 37 0.26 11.90 -10.65
N LEU A 38 1.50 11.38 -10.67
CA LEU A 38 1.97 10.30 -11.55
C LEU A 38 1.89 8.89 -10.91
N ASN A 39 1.76 8.79 -9.58
CA ASN A 39 1.85 7.52 -8.83
C ASN A 39 0.49 6.95 -8.38
N ASP A 40 -0.62 7.54 -8.84
CA ASP A 40 -1.96 7.10 -8.43
C ASP A 40 -2.31 5.72 -9.02
N LEU A 41 -2.01 5.48 -10.31
CA LEU A 41 -2.52 4.27 -10.97
C LEU A 41 -1.74 3.00 -10.56
N GLU A 42 -0.43 3.07 -10.36
CA GLU A 42 0.36 1.93 -9.89
C GLU A 42 -0.14 1.45 -8.52
N GLU A 43 -0.23 2.37 -7.56
CA GLU A 43 -0.77 2.08 -6.22
C GLU A 43 -2.21 1.56 -6.29
N ARG A 44 -3.06 2.16 -7.14
CA ARG A 44 -4.43 1.68 -7.34
C ARG A 44 -4.49 0.26 -7.89
N THR A 45 -3.62 -0.09 -8.84
CA THR A 45 -3.57 -1.46 -9.40
C THR A 45 -3.00 -2.48 -8.40
N PHE A 46 -2.05 -2.06 -7.56
CA PHE A 46 -1.55 -2.87 -6.45
C PHE A 46 -2.65 -3.15 -5.41
N GLN A 47 -3.32 -2.10 -4.93
CA GLN A 47 -4.43 -2.23 -3.98
C GLN A 47 -5.59 -3.03 -4.57
N PHE A 48 -5.85 -2.88 -5.87
CA PHE A 48 -6.84 -3.68 -6.57
C PHE A 48 -6.49 -5.18 -6.57
N SER A 49 -5.24 -5.53 -6.90
CA SER A 49 -4.76 -6.93 -6.86
C SER A 49 -4.90 -7.53 -5.47
N LYS A 50 -4.58 -6.77 -4.43
CA LYS A 50 -4.77 -7.18 -3.03
C LYS A 50 -6.25 -7.44 -2.70
N ARG A 51 -7.16 -6.57 -3.14
CA ARG A 51 -8.61 -6.77 -2.96
C ARG A 51 -9.10 -8.02 -3.68
N VAL A 52 -8.63 -8.28 -4.89
CA VAL A 52 -8.98 -9.51 -5.65
C VAL A 52 -8.51 -10.76 -4.90
N ALA A 53 -7.28 -10.78 -4.39
CA ALA A 53 -6.76 -11.90 -3.62
C ALA A 53 -7.59 -12.16 -2.34
N LEU A 54 -7.97 -11.10 -1.62
CA LEU A 54 -8.83 -11.21 -0.44
C LEU A 54 -10.25 -11.70 -0.79
N PHE A 55 -10.81 -11.22 -1.90
CA PHE A 55 -12.10 -11.69 -2.42
C PHE A 55 -12.07 -13.19 -2.71
N VAL A 56 -11.07 -13.66 -3.47
CA VAL A 56 -10.92 -15.09 -3.82
C VAL A 56 -10.72 -15.95 -2.58
N LYS A 57 -9.99 -15.45 -1.58
CA LYS A 57 -9.79 -16.16 -0.31
C LYS A 57 -11.11 -16.44 0.43
N GLY A 58 -12.14 -15.63 0.22
CA GLY A 58 -13.46 -15.78 0.83
C GLY A 58 -14.41 -16.72 0.08
N LEU A 59 -14.04 -17.23 -1.11
CA LEU A 59 -14.91 -18.10 -1.90
C LEU A 59 -14.97 -19.53 -1.33
N ILE A 60 -16.12 -20.19 -1.54
CA ILE A 60 -16.26 -21.62 -1.28
C ILE A 60 -15.27 -22.37 -2.17
N LYS A 61 -14.51 -23.30 -1.59
CA LYS A 61 -13.49 -24.08 -2.29
C LYS A 61 -14.13 -25.25 -3.05
N ASP A 62 -14.74 -24.94 -4.19
CA ASP A 62 -15.14 -25.91 -5.19
C ASP A 62 -14.24 -25.82 -6.44
N ILE A 63 -14.35 -26.81 -7.34
CA ILE A 63 -13.51 -26.87 -8.54
C ILE A 63 -13.64 -25.59 -9.38
N PRO A 64 -14.84 -25.09 -9.71
CA PRO A 64 -14.98 -23.85 -10.48
C PRO A 64 -14.34 -22.63 -9.82
N ASN A 65 -14.55 -22.39 -8.52
CA ASN A 65 -14.04 -21.22 -7.83
C ASN A 65 -12.52 -21.28 -7.65
N VAL A 66 -11.94 -22.48 -7.51
CA VAL A 66 -10.48 -22.64 -7.49
C VAL A 66 -9.88 -22.27 -8.85
N GLU A 67 -10.48 -22.73 -9.95
CA GLU A 67 -9.97 -22.42 -11.29
C GLU A 67 -10.17 -20.95 -11.66
N TYR A 68 -11.35 -20.38 -11.41
CA TYR A 68 -11.59 -18.96 -11.63
C TYR A 68 -10.75 -18.10 -10.69
N GLY A 69 -10.60 -18.50 -9.43
CA GLY A 69 -9.77 -17.83 -8.43
C GLY A 69 -8.32 -17.66 -8.88
N LYS A 70 -7.71 -18.72 -9.41
CA LYS A 70 -6.35 -18.66 -10.00
C LYS A 70 -6.27 -17.65 -11.13
N GLN A 71 -7.24 -17.67 -12.04
CA GLN A 71 -7.24 -16.78 -13.21
C GLN A 71 -7.41 -15.31 -12.81
N VAL A 72 -8.35 -14.99 -11.92
CA VAL A 72 -8.58 -13.59 -11.50
C VAL A 72 -7.41 -13.03 -10.69
N VAL A 73 -6.78 -13.84 -9.83
CA VAL A 73 -5.59 -13.39 -9.08
C VAL A 73 -4.45 -13.08 -10.05
N ARG A 74 -4.17 -13.97 -11.02
CA ARG A 74 -3.13 -13.76 -12.03
C ARG A 74 -3.39 -12.51 -12.87
N SER A 75 -4.59 -12.37 -13.45
CA SER A 75 -4.91 -11.23 -14.31
C SER A 75 -4.92 -9.92 -13.53
N SER A 76 -5.35 -9.90 -12.27
CA SER A 76 -5.28 -8.68 -11.45
C SER A 76 -3.85 -8.16 -11.26
N GLY A 77 -2.88 -9.05 -10.97
CA GLY A 77 -1.47 -8.70 -10.85
C GLY A 77 -0.85 -8.28 -12.19
N SER A 78 -1.26 -8.94 -13.28
CA SER A 78 -0.80 -8.63 -14.65
C SER A 78 -1.12 -7.18 -15.06
N VAL A 79 -2.27 -6.62 -14.63
CA VAL A 79 -2.62 -5.22 -14.91
C VAL A 79 -1.59 -4.26 -14.31
N GLY A 80 -1.20 -4.45 -13.05
CA GLY A 80 -0.20 -3.60 -12.40
C GLY A 80 1.19 -3.77 -13.00
N ALA A 81 1.61 -5.01 -13.26
CA ALA A 81 2.90 -5.31 -13.86
C ALA A 81 3.06 -4.65 -15.25
N ASN A 82 2.06 -4.81 -16.14
CA ASN A 82 2.10 -4.20 -17.46
C ASN A 82 2.03 -2.65 -17.39
N TYR A 83 1.42 -2.08 -16.35
CA TYR A 83 1.39 -0.63 -16.17
C TYR A 83 2.75 -0.09 -15.71
N ILE A 84 3.43 -0.77 -14.79
CA ILE A 84 4.82 -0.45 -14.40
C ILE A 84 5.72 -0.48 -15.63
N GLU A 85 5.63 -1.54 -16.42
CA GLU A 85 6.40 -1.65 -17.67
C GLU A 85 6.02 -0.57 -18.69
N ALA A 86 4.75 -0.12 -18.72
CA ALA A 86 4.34 1.00 -19.55
C ALA A 86 5.01 2.30 -19.11
N ASN A 87 5.14 2.55 -17.80
CA ASN A 87 5.85 3.73 -17.29
C ASN A 87 7.34 3.71 -17.65
N GLU A 88 7.92 2.51 -17.82
CA GLU A 88 9.31 2.30 -18.26
C GLU A 88 9.45 2.17 -19.79
N ALA A 89 8.41 2.49 -20.56
CA ALA A 89 8.38 2.25 -22.01
C ALA A 89 9.47 3.01 -22.77
N LEU A 90 10.12 2.31 -23.70
CA LEU A 90 11.21 2.86 -24.52
C LEU A 90 10.72 3.80 -25.64
N SER A 91 9.41 3.77 -25.94
CA SER A 91 8.78 4.64 -26.95
C SER A 91 7.29 4.80 -26.71
N LYS A 92 6.67 5.81 -27.35
CA LYS A 92 5.21 5.99 -27.34
C LYS A 92 4.45 4.76 -27.89
N LYS A 93 5.02 4.07 -28.89
CA LYS A 93 4.41 2.87 -29.47
C LYS A 93 4.44 1.70 -28.47
N ASP A 94 5.55 1.55 -27.75
CA ASP A 94 5.70 0.55 -26.69
C ASP A 94 4.73 0.84 -25.53
N PHE A 95 4.66 2.09 -25.07
CA PHE A 95 3.69 2.53 -24.06
C PHE A 95 2.25 2.13 -24.43
N VAL A 96 1.80 2.49 -25.64
CA VAL A 96 0.43 2.17 -26.10
C VAL A 96 0.20 0.67 -26.19
N MET A 97 1.21 -0.11 -26.58
CA MET A 97 1.13 -1.57 -26.62
C MET A 97 0.90 -2.14 -25.22
N ARG A 98 1.70 -1.73 -24.23
CA ARG A 98 1.60 -2.21 -22.84
C ARG A 98 0.30 -1.80 -22.17
N ILE A 99 -0.18 -0.57 -22.42
CA ILE A 99 -1.51 -0.15 -21.96
C ILE A 99 -2.64 -0.98 -22.60
N LYS A 100 -2.51 -1.39 -23.88
CA LYS A 100 -3.48 -2.32 -24.50
C LYS A 100 -3.46 -3.69 -23.83
N ILE A 101 -2.31 -4.18 -23.40
CA ILE A 101 -2.20 -5.44 -22.64
C ILE A 101 -2.88 -5.29 -21.27
N CYS A 102 -2.60 -4.21 -20.54
CA CYS A 102 -3.29 -3.88 -19.28
C CYS A 102 -4.82 -3.95 -19.44
N ARG A 103 -5.35 -3.33 -20.50
CA ARG A 103 -6.79 -3.34 -20.78
C ARG A 103 -7.31 -4.75 -21.07
N LYS A 104 -6.60 -5.56 -21.85
CA LYS A 104 -7.01 -6.94 -22.15
C LYS A 104 -7.13 -7.78 -20.88
N GLU A 105 -6.14 -7.68 -19.99
CA GLU A 105 -6.13 -8.37 -18.69
C GLU A 105 -7.28 -7.91 -17.78
N ALA A 106 -7.57 -6.61 -17.77
CA ALA A 106 -8.70 -6.07 -17.01
C ALA A 106 -10.07 -6.55 -17.55
N GLU A 107 -10.22 -6.68 -18.87
CA GLU A 107 -11.45 -7.21 -19.49
C GLU A 107 -11.64 -8.70 -19.19
N GLU A 108 -10.57 -9.49 -19.22
CA GLU A 108 -10.61 -10.92 -18.87
C GLU A 108 -11.00 -11.12 -17.40
N LEU A 109 -10.39 -10.33 -16.51
CA LEU A 109 -10.72 -10.29 -15.09
C LEU A 109 -12.20 -9.98 -14.85
N LYS A 110 -12.75 -8.96 -15.53
CA LYS A 110 -14.16 -8.56 -15.43
C LYS A 110 -15.10 -9.69 -15.84
N LYS A 111 -14.80 -10.38 -16.95
CA LYS A 111 -15.61 -11.51 -17.44
C LYS A 111 -15.66 -12.65 -16.42
N ILE A 112 -14.51 -13.02 -15.87
CA ILE A 112 -14.43 -14.15 -14.91
C ILE A 112 -15.07 -13.77 -13.56
N MET A 113 -14.85 -12.55 -13.07
CA MET A 113 -15.53 -12.04 -11.87
C MET A 113 -17.05 -12.12 -11.99
N SER A 114 -17.60 -11.76 -13.16
CA SER A 114 -19.03 -11.86 -13.43
C SER A 114 -19.53 -13.30 -13.33
N ALA A 115 -18.75 -14.29 -13.79
CA ALA A 115 -19.09 -15.70 -13.68
C ALA A 115 -19.07 -16.23 -12.23
N ILE A 116 -18.14 -15.75 -11.40
CA ILE A 116 -18.08 -16.11 -9.96
C ILE A 116 -19.32 -15.55 -9.22
N LEU A 117 -19.69 -14.30 -9.51
CA LEU A 117 -20.79 -13.62 -8.81
C LEU A 117 -22.17 -14.22 -9.12
N ILE A 118 -22.42 -14.65 -10.35
CA ILE A 118 -23.68 -15.31 -10.75
C ILE A 118 -23.89 -16.62 -9.99
N LYS A 119 -22.81 -17.33 -9.63
CA LYS A 119 -22.88 -18.58 -8.87
C LYS A 119 -22.98 -18.40 -7.35
N SER A 120 -22.84 -17.17 -6.87
CA SER A 120 -22.86 -16.83 -5.44
C SER A 120 -24.24 -16.38 -4.94
N GLN A 121 -25.26 -16.40 -5.81
CA GLN A 121 -26.68 -16.11 -5.51
C GLN A 121 -27.49 -17.40 -5.54
#